data_AF-J2VQN3-F1
#
_entry.id   AF-J2VQN3-F1
#
_cell.length_a   1.000
_cell.length_b   1.000
_cell.length_c   1.000
_cell.angle_alpha   90.00
_cell.angle_beta   90.00
_cell.angle_gamma   90.00
#
_symmetry.space_group_name_H-M   'P 1'
#
loop_
_entity.id
_entity.type
_entity.pdbx_description
1 polymer ?
#
loop_
_entity_poly.entity_id
_entity_poly.type
_entity_poly.pdbx_seq_one_letter_code
_entity_poly.pdbx_strand_id
1 'polypeptide(L)'
;MTLAGLLVAMLLVVVAAFGTVSGYYGGLVDTVFMRLTDIFISFPSLVLALAFIAALGPGLEHAVVAIALTSWPPIARLARAETLSLRKADFVVAVELQGASTSRIILRHIVPMCMSSVIIRR
;
A
#
# COMPACT_ATOMS: atom_id res chain seq x y z
N MET A 1 -0.44 -18.75 -14.41
CA MET A 1 -0.32 -17.40 -13.82
C MET A 1 -1.64 -16.64 -13.98
N THR A 2 -2.77 -17.20 -13.51
CA THR A 2 -4.02 -17.19 -14.32
C THR A 2 -5.11 -16.18 -13.98
N LEU A 3 -5.29 -15.74 -12.73
CA LEU A 3 -6.29 -14.70 -12.36
C LEU A 3 -5.99 -14.21 -10.95
N ALA A 4 -5.72 -15.16 -10.05
CA ALA A 4 -5.26 -14.88 -8.69
C ALA A 4 -4.01 -13.98 -8.66
N GLY A 5 -2.99 -14.27 -9.49
CA GLY A 5 -1.78 -13.43 -9.55
C GLY A 5 -2.05 -11.98 -9.99
N LEU A 6 -2.99 -11.77 -10.92
CA LEU A 6 -3.40 -10.44 -11.37
C LEU A 6 -4.13 -9.68 -10.25
N LEU A 7 -5.03 -10.35 -9.54
CA LEU A 7 -5.76 -9.80 -8.39
C LEU A 7 -4.81 -9.38 -7.28
N VAL A 8 -3.79 -10.19 -6.98
CA VAL A 8 -2.76 -9.84 -6.01
C VAL A 8 -2.01 -8.59 -6.45
N ALA A 9 -1.51 -8.55 -7.70
CA ALA A 9 -0.79 -7.37 -8.20
C ALA A 9 -1.65 -6.09 -8.11
N MET A 10 -2.93 -6.17 -8.47
CA MET A 10 -3.87 -5.05 -8.36
C MET A 10 -4.08 -4.63 -6.89
N LEU A 11 -4.21 -5.60 -5.97
CA LEU A 11 -4.35 -5.32 -4.54
C LEU A 11 -3.13 -4.56 -4.00
N LEU A 12 -1.92 -4.98 -4.38
CA LEU A 12 -0.70 -4.32 -3.93
C LEU A 12 -0.59 -2.88 -4.46
N VAL A 13 -0.98 -2.64 -5.72
CA VAL A 13 -1.01 -1.29 -6.32
C VAL A 13 -2.00 -0.40 -5.58
N VAL A 14 -3.21 -0.92 -5.31
CA VAL A 14 -4.24 -0.18 -4.59
C VAL A 14 -3.79 0.15 -3.18
N VAL A 15 -3.20 -0.81 -2.47
CA VAL A 15 -2.67 -0.62 -1.11
C VAL A 15 -1.54 0.41 -1.10
N ALA A 16 -0.62 0.34 -2.07
CA ALA A 16 0.45 1.33 -2.18
C ALA A 16 -0.12 2.73 -2.42
N ALA A 17 -1.14 2.87 -3.28
CA ALA A 17 -1.83 4.13 -3.53
C ALA A 17 -2.54 4.66 -2.27
N PHE A 18 -3.20 3.80 -1.47
CA PHE A 18 -3.77 4.22 -0.19
C PHE A 18 -2.68 4.62 0.82
N GLY A 19 -1.56 3.90 0.85
CA GLY A 19 -0.39 4.25 1.64
C GLY A 19 0.17 5.63 1.27
N THR A 20 0.28 5.94 -0.02
CA THR A 20 0.77 7.26 -0.47
C THR A 20 -0.23 8.37 -0.18
N VAL A 21 -1.52 8.15 -0.39
CA VAL A 21 -2.57 9.12 -0.04
C VAL A 21 -2.57 9.41 1.46
N SER A 22 -2.42 8.36 2.30
CA SER A 22 -2.31 8.52 3.75
C SER A 22 -1.09 9.34 4.16
N GLY A 23 0.08 9.06 3.56
CA GLY A 23 1.33 9.76 3.86
C GLY A 23 1.35 11.20 3.36
N TYR A 24 0.64 11.51 2.27
CA TYR A 24 0.64 12.85 1.70
C TYR A 24 -0.30 13.79 2.47
N TYR A 25 -1.58 13.42 2.59
CA TYR A 25 -2.60 14.27 3.24
C TYR A 25 -2.51 14.25 4.76
N GLY A 26 -2.03 13.15 5.36
CA GLY A 26 -2.02 12.98 6.82
C GLY A 26 -3.44 13.01 7.43
N GLY A 27 -3.51 13.33 8.73
CA GLY A 27 -4.78 13.56 9.43
C GLY A 27 -5.60 12.30 9.69
N LEU A 28 -6.93 12.41 9.52
CA LEU A 28 -7.87 11.37 9.94
C LEU A 28 -7.83 10.13 9.01
N VAL A 29 -7.60 10.33 7.71
CA VAL A 29 -7.44 9.22 6.74
C VAL A 29 -6.21 8.39 7.08
N ASP A 30 -5.10 9.05 7.37
CA ASP A 30 -3.86 8.40 7.80
C ASP A 30 -4.05 7.62 9.11
N THR A 31 -4.70 8.25 10.09
CA THR A 31 -4.97 7.61 11.38
C THR A 31 -5.84 6.37 11.22
N VAL A 32 -6.96 6.44 10.50
CA VAL A 32 -7.86 5.29 10.32
C VAL A 32 -7.17 4.17 9.55
N PHE A 33 -6.46 4.50 8.46
CA PHE A 33 -5.81 3.50 7.63
C PHE A 33 -4.63 2.81 8.35
N MET A 34 -3.84 3.58 9.10
CA MET A 34 -2.76 3.01 9.93
C MET A 34 -3.31 2.20 11.10
N ARG A 35 -4.44 2.58 11.70
CA ARG A 35 -5.10 1.76 12.73
C ARG A 35 -5.56 0.42 12.19
N LEU A 36 -6.17 0.38 11.00
CA LEU A 36 -6.51 -0.89 10.34
C LEU A 36 -5.26 -1.73 10.10
N THR A 37 -4.21 -1.12 9.57
CA THR A 37 -2.90 -1.76 9.34
C THR A 37 -2.35 -2.36 10.64
N ASP A 38 -2.38 -1.62 11.75
CA ASP A 38 -1.89 -2.06 13.06
C ASP A 38 -2.72 -3.21 13.64
N ILE A 39 -4.04 -3.24 13.41
CA ILE A 39 -4.90 -4.38 13.80
C ILE A 39 -4.44 -5.65 13.09
N PHE A 40 -4.19 -5.60 11.79
CA PHE A 40 -3.74 -6.78 11.03
C PHE A 40 -2.37 -7.30 11.50
N ILE A 41 -1.46 -6.39 11.85
CA ILE A 41 -0.10 -6.75 12.31
C ILE A 41 -0.09 -7.25 13.75
N SER A 42 -1.12 -6.93 14.54
CA SER A 42 -1.26 -7.43 15.91
C SER A 42 -1.50 -8.95 15.94
N PHE A 43 -1.93 -9.54 14.83
CA PHE A 43 -2.07 -10.99 14.70
C PHE A 43 -0.83 -11.61 14.02
N PRO A 44 -0.38 -12.80 14.47
CA PRO A 44 0.61 -13.57 13.74
C PRO A 44 0.13 -13.87 12.31
N SER A 45 0.98 -13.62 11.31
CA SER A 45 0.61 -13.74 9.89
C SER A 45 0.09 -15.13 9.51
N LEU A 46 0.65 -16.19 10.11
CA LEU A 46 0.19 -17.57 9.93
C LEU A 46 -1.24 -17.79 10.43
N VAL A 47 -1.57 -17.24 11.59
CA VAL A 47 -2.92 -17.38 12.18
C VAL A 47 -3.94 -16.68 11.29
N LEU A 48 -3.61 -15.48 10.82
CA LEU A 48 -4.49 -14.71 9.94
C LEU A 48 -4.66 -15.40 8.57
N ALA A 49 -3.58 -15.96 8.01
CA ALA A 49 -3.62 -16.70 6.76
C ALA A 49 -4.49 -17.97 6.86
N LEU A 50 -4.35 -18.74 7.94
CA LEU A 50 -5.18 -19.92 8.20
C LEU A 50 -6.65 -19.56 8.39
N ALA A 51 -6.95 -18.47 9.11
CA ALA A 51 -8.31 -17.97 9.27
C ALA A 51 -8.95 -17.61 7.93
N PHE A 52 -8.21 -16.92 7.05
CA PHE A 52 -8.68 -16.61 5.70
C PHE A 52 -8.88 -17.86 4.85
N ILE A 53 -7.92 -18.81 4.84
CA ILE A 53 -8.07 -20.07 4.10
C ILE A 53 -9.30 -20.85 4.58
N ALA A 54 -9.51 -20.92 5.89
CA ALA A 54 -10.68 -21.58 6.47
C ALA A 54 -12.00 -20.90 6.07
N ALA A 55 -12.02 -19.57 5.96
CA ALA A 55 -13.20 -18.81 5.55
C ALA A 55 -13.47 -18.85 4.04
N LEU A 56 -12.42 -18.81 3.22
CA LEU A 56 -12.49 -18.80 1.75
C LEU A 56 -12.68 -20.20 1.15
N GLY A 57 -12.31 -21.25 1.89
CA GLY A 57 -12.40 -22.65 1.45
C GLY A 57 -11.09 -23.19 0.85
N PRO A 58 -11.02 -24.50 0.63
CA PRO A 58 -9.82 -25.16 0.11
C PRO A 58 -9.59 -24.80 -1.37
N GLY A 59 -8.36 -24.46 -1.72
CA GLY A 59 -7.97 -24.21 -3.11
C GLY A 59 -6.71 -23.35 -3.22
N LEU A 60 -5.93 -23.57 -4.28
CA LEU A 60 -4.71 -22.79 -4.52
C LEU A 60 -5.02 -21.28 -4.68
N GLU A 61 -6.14 -20.95 -5.33
CA GLU A 61 -6.55 -19.56 -5.52
C GLU A 61 -6.88 -18.87 -4.20
N HIS A 62 -7.63 -19.54 -3.31
CA HIS A 62 -7.98 -19.03 -1.99
C HIS A 62 -6.75 -18.86 -1.09
N ALA A 63 -5.78 -19.77 -1.18
CA ALA A 63 -4.50 -19.65 -0.49
C ALA A 63 -3.70 -18.43 -0.96
N VAL A 64 -3.64 -18.19 -2.28
CA VAL A 64 -2.97 -17.01 -2.86
C VAL A 64 -3.63 -15.71 -2.39
N VAL A 65 -4.98 -15.66 -2.40
CA VAL A 65 -5.74 -14.49 -1.91
C VAL A 65 -5.51 -14.25 -0.42
N ALA A 66 -5.54 -15.30 0.39
CA ALA A 66 -5.27 -15.20 1.83
C ALA A 66 -3.88 -14.62 2.11
N ILE A 67 -2.84 -15.13 1.44
CA ILE A 67 -1.47 -14.63 1.58
C ILE A 67 -1.38 -13.16 1.16
N ALA A 68 -1.99 -12.78 0.05
CA ALA A 68 -2.01 -11.39 -0.40
C ALA A 68 -2.66 -10.45 0.64
N LEU A 69 -3.82 -10.84 1.18
CA LEU A 69 -4.55 -10.10 2.23
C LEU A 69 -3.84 -10.07 3.58
N THR A 70 -2.86 -10.95 3.82
CA THR A 70 -2.03 -10.89 5.03
C THR A 70 -0.75 -10.08 4.84
N SER A 71 -0.29 -9.91 3.59
CA SER A 71 1.04 -9.34 3.28
C SER A 71 1.04 -7.85 2.90
N TRP A 72 -0.15 -7.24 2.79
CA TRP A 72 -0.31 -5.83 2.45
C TRP A 72 0.14 -4.82 3.54
N PRO A 73 0.04 -5.07 4.86
CA PRO A 73 0.29 -4.03 5.87
C PRO A 73 1.73 -3.47 5.86
N PRO A 74 2.79 -4.29 5.71
CA PRO A 74 4.16 -3.77 5.54
C PRO A 74 4.33 -2.90 4.30
N ILE A 75 3.67 -3.22 3.19
CA ILE A 75 3.74 -2.42 1.95
C ILE A 75 3.09 -1.06 2.17
N ALA A 76 1.92 -1.03 2.81
CA ALA A 76 1.21 0.20 3.14
C ALA A 76 2.10 1.14 3.97
N ARG A 77 2.78 0.61 5.00
CA ARG A 77 3.68 1.39 5.84
C ARG A 77 4.93 1.87 5.10
N LEU A 78 5.51 1.04 4.24
CA LEU A 78 6.64 1.43 3.40
C LEU A 78 6.25 2.58 2.45
N ALA A 79 5.13 2.43 1.72
CA ALA A 79 4.63 3.46 0.81
C ALA A 79 4.31 4.78 1.54
N ARG A 80 3.74 4.70 2.75
CA ARG A 80 3.51 5.88 3.61
C ARG A 80 4.82 6.56 4.02
N ALA A 81 5.80 5.78 4.49
CA ALA A 81 7.10 6.31 4.93
C ALA A 81 7.85 7.00 3.78
N GLU A 82 7.86 6.39 2.61
CA GLU A 82 8.45 6.98 1.42
C GLU A 82 7.72 8.23 0.97
N THR A 83 6.39 8.22 1.00
CA THR A 83 5.61 9.42 0.65
C THR A 83 5.90 10.57 1.60
N LEU A 84 6.04 10.30 2.90
CA LEU A 84 6.39 11.31 3.89
C LEU A 84 7.77 11.93 3.61
N SER A 85 8.71 11.11 3.12
CA SER A 85 10.04 11.55 2.68
C SER A 85 9.96 12.37 1.39
N LEU A 86 9.29 11.85 0.37
CA LEU A 86 9.14 12.48 -0.95
C LEU A 86 8.38 13.81 -0.89
N ARG A 87 7.35 13.92 -0.04
CA ARG A 87 6.59 15.18 0.14
C ARG A 87 7.49 16.35 0.56
N LYS A 88 8.62 16.08 1.23
CA LYS A 88 9.58 17.10 1.67
C LYS A 88 10.76 17.28 0.70
N ALA A 89 10.74 16.61 -0.45
CA ALA A 89 11.84 16.68 -1.41
C ALA A 89 11.79 17.97 -2.24
N ASP A 90 12.97 18.51 -2.58
CA ASP A 90 13.11 19.78 -3.31
C ASP A 90 12.36 19.80 -4.65
N PHE A 91 12.28 18.66 -5.34
CA PHE A 91 11.54 18.56 -6.60
C PHE A 91 10.02 18.76 -6.41
N VAL A 92 9.46 18.31 -5.28
CA VAL A 92 8.03 18.52 -4.96
C VAL A 92 7.77 19.99 -4.74
N VAL A 93 8.63 20.65 -3.95
CA VAL A 93 8.53 22.10 -3.70
C VAL A 93 8.64 22.88 -5.00
N ALA A 94 9.58 22.53 -5.87
CA ALA A 94 9.74 23.18 -7.18
C ALA A 94 8.49 23.02 -8.08
N VAL A 95 7.85 21.85 -8.05
CA VAL A 95 6.62 21.58 -8.83
C VAL A 95 5.40 22.28 -8.21
N GLU A 96 5.33 22.41 -6.89
CA GLU A 96 4.29 23.20 -6.21
C GLU A 96 4.40 24.69 -6.56
N LEU A 97 5.62 25.24 -6.59
CA LEU A 97 5.88 26.62 -7.01
C LEU A 97 5.50 26.90 -8.47
N GLN A 98 5.47 25.87 -9.31
CA GLN A 98 4.98 25.95 -10.70
C GLN A 98 3.44 25.90 -10.79
N GLY A 99 2.73 25.88 -9.67
CA GLY A 99 1.26 25.87 -9.63
C GLY A 99 0.64 24.48 -9.86
N ALA A 100 1.39 23.40 -9.67
CA ALA A 100 0.83 22.06 -9.76
C ALA A 100 -0.09 21.77 -8.56
N SER A 101 -1.28 21.25 -8.84
CA SER A 101 -2.19 20.75 -7.81
C SER A 101 -1.60 19.53 -7.10
N THR A 102 -1.78 19.43 -5.78
CA THR A 102 -1.45 18.28 -4.94
C THR A 102 -1.78 16.92 -5.57
N SER A 103 -2.98 16.74 -6.13
CA SER A 103 -3.40 15.48 -6.75
C SER A 103 -2.51 15.08 -7.94
N ARG A 104 -2.05 16.04 -8.74
CA ARG A 104 -1.12 15.85 -9.85
C ARG A 104 0.26 15.41 -9.35
N ILE A 105 0.73 15.98 -8.23
CA ILE A 105 2.01 15.61 -7.62
C ILE A 105 1.95 14.16 -7.13
N ILE A 106 0.89 13.81 -6.40
CA ILE A 106 0.70 12.47 -5.86
C ILE A 106 0.64 11.44 -6.99
N LEU A 107 -0.26 11.60 -7.96
CA LEU A 107 -0.51 10.60 -8.99
C LEU A 107 0.62 10.48 -10.02
N ARG A 108 1.29 11.60 -10.34
CA ARG A 108 2.28 11.63 -11.44
C ARG A 108 3.73 11.51 -10.97
N HIS A 109 4.01 11.78 -9.70
CA HIS A 109 5.37 11.74 -9.16
C HIS A 109 5.49 10.74 -8.00
N ILE A 110 4.67 10.89 -6.95
CA ILE A 110 4.86 10.11 -5.72
C ILE A 110 4.44 8.64 -5.89
N VAL A 111 3.22 8.38 -6.39
CA VAL A 111 2.73 7.02 -6.64
C VAL A 111 3.69 6.21 -7.51
N PRO A 112 4.12 6.67 -8.70
CA PRO A 112 5.04 5.89 -9.53
C PRO A 112 6.41 5.67 -8.88
N MET A 113 6.92 6.64 -8.11
CA MET A 113 8.19 6.46 -7.37
C MET A 113 8.06 5.42 -6.26
N CYS A 114 6.99 5.47 -5.46
CA CYS A 114 6.73 4.47 -4.43
C CYS A 114 6.52 3.08 -5.02
N MET A 115 5.82 2.96 -6.15
CA MET A 115 5.67 1.68 -6.86
C MET A 115 7.03 1.11 -7.29
N SER A 116 7.91 1.95 -7.83
CA SER A 116 9.28 1.54 -8.19
C SER A 116 10.05 1.02 -6.98
N SER A 117 10.00 1.74 -5.87
CA SER A 117 10.71 1.34 -4.64
C SER A 117 10.15 0.05 -4.01
N VAL A 118 8.83 -0.11 -3.98
CA VAL A 118 8.17 -1.33 -3.49
C VAL A 118 8.57 -2.56 -4.31
N ILE A 119 8.76 -2.41 -5.62
CA ILE A 119 9.20 -3.51 -6.50
C ILE A 119 10.68 -3.86 -6.26
N ILE A 120 11.53 -2.86 -6.05
CA ILE A 120 12.99 -3.06 -5.90
C ILE A 120 13.37 -3.56 -4.51
N ARG A 121 12.68 -3.08 -3.46
CA ARG A 121 13.08 -3.26 -2.05
C ARG A 121 12.42 -4.46 -1.35
N ARG A 122 11.76 -5.34 -2.11
CA ARG A 122 11.10 -6.54 -1.60
C ARG A 122 11.96 -7.79 -1.73
#